data_AF-A0A3B9A2S5-F1
#
_entry.id   AF-A0A3B9A2S5-F1
#
_cell.length_a   1.000
_cell.length_b   1.000
_cell.length_c   1.000
_cell.angle_alpha   90.00
_cell.angle_beta   90.00
_cell.angle_gamma   90.00
#
_symmetry.space_group_name_H-M   'P 1'
#
loop_
_entity.id
_entity.type
_entity.pdbx_description
1 polymer ?
#
loop_
_entity_poly.entity_id
_entity_poly.type
_entity_poly.pdbx_seq_one_letter_code
_entity_poly.pdbx_strand_id
1 'polypeptide(L)'
;MKATKSNPSTRLERLTSRWWFLLIVVLISFMPLYSQQPYDPRNTSLVINAVLSQPLIYSLPVVFPIFKIIPLGLTIWLLVQPQKSQRWFSLYAGLNLLGIALFQNSAITSSHGLVIIIGNVILFGVIGITWLVEALKPRSDFSARPLPHRAWIILPLMLLAFWMPIQPNPMLLNPDPKLFFINEAGLTGCMMLPVYTGLLVIFYPNANRLLLRLSGFIGLLIALFNLLTHFVMIPANFWMGVMHLPLFFISLVAFGLSLRKTTAQTT
;
A
#
# COMPACT_ATOMS: atom_id res chain seq x y z
N MET A 1 15.90 -38.24 15.04
CA MET A 1 15.37 -36.87 14.85
C MET A 1 15.61 -36.41 13.42
N LYS A 2 14.62 -36.52 12.52
CA LYS A 2 14.72 -35.95 11.17
C LYS A 2 14.48 -34.44 11.28
N ALA A 3 15.48 -33.65 10.91
CA ALA A 3 15.32 -32.20 10.76
C ALA A 3 14.17 -31.93 9.78
N THR A 4 13.05 -31.45 10.29
CA THR A 4 11.93 -30.97 9.48
C THR A 4 12.45 -29.81 8.64
N LYS A 5 12.62 -30.04 7.34
CA LYS A 5 12.89 -28.99 6.35
C LYS A 5 11.74 -27.97 6.45
N SER A 6 11.95 -26.90 7.21
CA SER A 6 10.99 -25.81 7.37
C SER A 6 10.63 -25.27 5.98
N ASN A 7 9.35 -25.30 5.62
CA ASN A 7 8.83 -24.75 4.37
C ASN A 7 9.32 -23.30 4.20
N PRO A 8 9.83 -22.86 3.02
CA PRO A 8 10.34 -21.50 2.82
C PRO A 8 9.39 -20.38 3.29
N SER A 9 8.07 -20.62 3.23
CA SER A 9 7.04 -19.76 3.79
C SER A 9 7.25 -19.45 5.27
N THR A 10 7.45 -20.52 6.07
CA THR A 10 7.66 -20.43 7.52
C THR A 10 8.98 -19.76 7.88
N ARG A 11 9.99 -19.82 7.00
CA ARG A 11 11.26 -19.10 7.19
C ARG A 11 11.08 -17.60 7.02
N LEU A 12 10.42 -17.16 5.94
CA LEU A 12 10.16 -15.74 5.69
C LEU A 12 9.23 -15.13 6.76
N GLU A 13 8.21 -15.88 7.20
CA GLU A 13 7.36 -15.44 8.30
C GLU A 13 8.11 -15.32 9.63
N ARG A 14 9.07 -16.22 9.90
CA ARG A 14 9.94 -16.13 11.09
C ARG A 14 10.95 -15.00 10.97
N LEU A 15 11.41 -14.68 9.76
CA LEU A 15 12.34 -13.60 9.49
C LEU A 15 11.68 -12.24 9.75
N THR A 16 10.52 -12.04 9.15
CA THR A 16 9.78 -10.78 9.22
C THR A 16 9.18 -10.49 10.61
N SER A 17 9.14 -11.47 11.52
CA SER A 17 8.72 -11.25 12.91
C SER A 17 9.86 -10.80 13.83
N ARG A 18 11.11 -10.80 13.36
CA ARG A 18 12.26 -10.36 14.17
C ARG A 18 12.30 -8.84 14.23
N TRP A 19 12.60 -8.28 15.40
CA TRP A 19 12.73 -6.83 15.60
C TRP A 19 13.76 -6.19 14.65
N TRP A 20 14.87 -6.88 14.38
CA TRP A 20 15.92 -6.36 13.50
C TRP A 20 15.46 -6.25 12.04
N PHE A 21 14.52 -7.10 11.60
CA PHE A 21 13.94 -6.98 10.27
C PHE A 21 13.12 -5.68 10.15
N LEU A 22 12.36 -5.36 11.19
CA LEU A 22 11.62 -4.09 11.27
C LEU A 22 12.58 -2.90 11.24
N LEU A 23 13.70 -2.99 11.95
CA LEU A 23 14.74 -1.96 11.90
C LEU A 23 15.32 -1.79 10.49
N ILE A 24 15.61 -2.87 9.77
CA ILE A 24 16.08 -2.79 8.38
C ILE A 24 15.06 -2.07 7.50
N VAL A 25 13.77 -2.40 7.63
CA VAL A 25 12.70 -1.74 6.87
C VAL A 25 12.65 -0.25 7.16
N VAL A 26 12.82 0.16 8.43
CA VAL A 26 12.94 1.57 8.81
C VAL A 26 14.17 2.22 8.16
N LEU A 27 15.34 1.57 8.21
CA LEU A 27 16.56 2.09 7.60
C LEU A 27 16.41 2.24 6.07
N ILE A 28 15.69 1.35 5.41
CA ILE A 28 15.39 1.47 3.97
C ILE A 28 14.58 2.75 3.68
N SER A 29 13.65 3.14 4.56
CA SER A 29 12.89 4.40 4.41
C SER A 29 13.77 5.65 4.42
N PHE A 30 14.98 5.58 5.00
CA PHE A 30 15.95 6.67 5.06
C PHE A 30 17.06 6.56 4.01
N MET A 31 16.96 5.64 3.06
CA MET A 31 17.93 5.58 1.96
C MET A 31 17.93 6.89 1.15
N PRO A 32 19.11 7.34 0.68
CA PRO A 32 19.20 8.55 -0.10
C PRO A 32 18.42 8.42 -1.41
N LEU A 33 18.00 9.56 -1.94
CA LEU A 33 17.42 9.64 -3.27
C LEU A 33 18.51 9.39 -4.32
N TYR A 34 18.12 8.85 -5.47
CA TYR A 34 18.91 9.01 -6.67
C TYR A 34 18.46 10.29 -7.38
N SER A 35 19.40 11.10 -7.83
CA SER A 35 19.15 12.31 -8.61
C SER A 35 20.24 12.47 -9.67
N GLN A 36 19.87 12.79 -10.91
CA GLN A 36 20.85 13.02 -11.97
C GLN A 36 21.74 14.24 -11.70
N GLN A 37 21.16 15.32 -11.18
CA GLN A 37 21.93 16.46 -10.70
C GLN A 37 22.03 16.43 -9.17
N PRO A 38 23.17 16.84 -8.59
CA PRO A 38 23.34 16.89 -7.15
C PRO A 38 22.43 17.96 -6.54
N TYR A 39 21.99 17.71 -5.32
CA TYR A 39 21.21 18.66 -4.53
C TYR A 39 21.72 18.66 -3.08
N ASP A 40 21.47 19.73 -2.35
CA ASP A 40 21.83 19.81 -0.92
C ASP A 40 20.95 18.82 -0.12
N PRO A 41 21.52 17.84 0.62
CA PRO A 41 20.76 16.88 1.41
C PRO A 41 19.76 17.50 2.38
N ARG A 42 19.96 18.75 2.83
CA ARG A 42 19.01 19.49 3.67
C ARG A 42 17.67 19.75 2.97
N ASN A 43 17.66 19.75 1.64
CA ASN A 43 16.49 19.96 0.80
C ASN A 43 15.80 18.65 0.38
N THR A 44 16.20 17.49 0.94
CA THR A 44 15.65 16.18 0.55
C THR A 44 14.12 16.13 0.61
N SER A 45 13.50 16.73 1.63
CA SER A 45 12.03 16.77 1.76
C SER A 45 11.35 17.52 0.61
N LEU A 46 11.95 18.63 0.16
CA LEU A 46 11.46 19.42 -0.98
C LEU A 46 11.61 18.64 -2.29
N VAL A 47 12.73 17.93 -2.47
CA VAL A 47 12.97 17.09 -3.65
C VAL A 47 11.98 15.91 -3.69
N ILE A 48 11.72 15.25 -2.55
CA ILE A 48 10.69 14.21 -2.44
C ILE A 48 9.32 14.78 -2.81
N ASN A 49 8.96 15.95 -2.29
CA ASN A 49 7.68 16.58 -2.59
C ASN A 49 7.55 16.88 -4.10
N ALA A 50 8.60 17.43 -4.72
CA ALA A 50 8.62 17.69 -6.16
C ALA A 50 8.40 16.42 -7.00
N VAL A 51 9.00 15.28 -6.59
CA VAL A 51 8.77 13.97 -7.24
C VAL A 51 7.33 13.52 -7.10
N LEU A 52 6.78 13.59 -5.88
CA LEU A 52 5.43 13.08 -5.59
C LEU A 52 4.31 13.98 -6.10
N SER A 53 4.58 15.26 -6.39
CA SER A 53 3.62 16.19 -6.98
C SER A 53 3.40 15.98 -8.48
N GLN A 54 4.42 15.53 -9.22
CA GLN A 54 4.31 15.20 -10.65
C GLN A 54 5.10 13.92 -11.00
N PRO A 55 4.72 12.77 -10.43
CA PRO A 55 5.40 11.51 -10.70
C PRO A 55 5.13 11.02 -12.13
N LEU A 56 6.05 10.20 -12.65
CA LEU A 56 5.93 9.61 -13.99
C LEU A 56 4.62 8.83 -14.17
N ILE A 57 4.09 8.23 -13.11
CA ILE A 57 2.85 7.45 -13.16
C ILE A 57 1.61 8.30 -13.50
N TYR A 58 1.68 9.63 -13.32
CA TYR A 58 0.59 10.56 -13.66
C TYR A 58 0.76 11.19 -15.05
N SER A 59 1.79 10.81 -15.81
CA SER A 59 2.04 11.33 -17.16
C SER A 59 0.92 11.02 -18.17
N LEU A 60 0.08 10.01 -17.90
CA LEU A 60 -1.02 9.60 -18.76
C LEU A 60 -2.37 9.60 -18.02
N PRO A 61 -2.99 10.78 -17.78
CA PRO A 61 -4.25 10.88 -17.03
C PRO A 61 -5.41 10.05 -17.63
N VAL A 62 -5.37 9.79 -18.94
CA VAL A 62 -6.36 8.94 -19.65
C VAL A 62 -6.48 7.54 -19.06
N VAL A 63 -5.43 7.04 -18.37
CA VAL A 63 -5.46 5.71 -17.76
C VAL A 63 -6.09 5.70 -16.36
N PHE A 64 -6.32 6.86 -15.72
CA PHE A 64 -6.83 6.91 -14.34
C PHE A 64 -8.15 6.15 -14.16
N PRO A 65 -9.15 6.30 -15.05
CA PRO A 65 -10.38 5.52 -14.93
C PRO A 65 -10.18 4.02 -15.02
N ILE A 66 -9.21 3.55 -15.81
CA ILE A 66 -8.87 2.13 -15.93
C ILE A 66 -8.36 1.61 -14.58
N PHE A 67 -7.47 2.36 -13.93
CA PHE A 67 -6.93 2.05 -12.61
C PHE A 67 -7.92 2.29 -11.46
N LYS A 68 -9.13 2.78 -11.74
CA LYS A 68 -10.26 2.75 -10.81
C LYS A 68 -11.18 1.55 -11.07
N ILE A 69 -11.57 1.34 -12.32
CA ILE A 69 -12.57 0.33 -12.68
C ILE A 69 -12.03 -1.09 -12.46
N ILE A 70 -10.78 -1.37 -12.86
CA ILE A 70 -10.18 -2.72 -12.70
C ILE A 70 -10.10 -3.15 -11.23
N PRO A 71 -9.49 -2.40 -10.31
CA PRO A 71 -9.41 -2.82 -8.91
C PRO A 71 -10.77 -2.95 -8.26
N LEU A 72 -11.71 -2.06 -8.58
CA LEU A 72 -13.08 -2.14 -8.07
C LEU A 72 -13.75 -3.44 -8.53
N GLY A 73 -13.71 -3.74 -9.83
CA GLY A 73 -14.27 -4.97 -10.40
C GLY A 73 -13.62 -6.22 -9.82
N LEU A 74 -12.29 -6.25 -9.69
CA LEU A 74 -11.57 -7.37 -9.08
C LEU A 74 -11.90 -7.53 -7.59
N THR A 75 -12.08 -6.43 -6.86
CA THR A 75 -12.48 -6.47 -5.44
C THR A 75 -13.89 -7.04 -5.29
N ILE A 76 -14.85 -6.59 -6.11
CA ILE A 76 -16.21 -7.12 -6.12
C ILE A 76 -16.19 -8.61 -6.50
N TRP A 77 -15.44 -8.99 -7.53
CA TRP A 77 -15.31 -10.40 -7.94
C TRP A 77 -14.65 -11.27 -6.86
N LEU A 78 -13.72 -10.72 -6.08
CA LEU A 78 -13.15 -11.37 -4.90
C LEU A 78 -14.19 -11.62 -3.81
N LEU A 79 -15.07 -10.65 -3.56
CA LEU A 79 -16.12 -10.77 -2.56
C LEU A 79 -17.28 -11.69 -3.01
N VAL A 80 -17.50 -11.91 -4.30
CA VAL A 80 -18.58 -12.80 -4.79
C VAL A 80 -18.07 -14.21 -5.08
N GLN A 81 -16.91 -14.37 -5.74
CA GLN A 81 -16.39 -15.67 -6.19
C GLN A 81 -14.89 -15.84 -5.86
N PRO A 82 -14.52 -15.86 -4.56
CA PRO A 82 -13.13 -15.75 -4.13
C PRO A 82 -12.19 -16.81 -4.74
N GLN A 83 -12.66 -18.05 -4.91
CA GLN A 83 -11.85 -19.13 -5.46
C GLN A 83 -11.45 -18.90 -6.93
N LYS A 84 -12.29 -18.19 -7.70
CA LYS A 84 -12.04 -17.90 -9.13
C LYS A 84 -11.21 -16.63 -9.32
N SER A 85 -11.34 -15.66 -8.41
CA SER A 85 -10.82 -14.31 -8.59
C SER A 85 -9.55 -14.01 -7.79
N GLN A 86 -9.27 -14.74 -6.72
CA GLN A 86 -8.12 -14.47 -5.84
C GLN A 86 -6.80 -14.31 -6.57
N ARG A 87 -6.50 -15.19 -7.54
CA ARG A 87 -5.26 -15.12 -8.31
C ARG A 87 -5.16 -13.84 -9.13
N TRP A 88 -6.24 -13.47 -9.81
CA TRP A 88 -6.32 -12.27 -10.64
C TRP A 88 -6.24 -11.00 -9.82
N PHE A 89 -6.94 -10.96 -8.69
CA PHE A 89 -6.84 -9.87 -7.74
C PHE A 89 -5.40 -9.70 -7.22
N SER A 90 -4.78 -10.80 -6.80
CA SER A 90 -3.41 -10.80 -6.27
C SER A 90 -2.39 -10.39 -7.33
N LEU A 91 -2.57 -10.86 -8.57
CA LEU A 91 -1.72 -10.48 -9.71
C LEU A 91 -1.82 -8.99 -9.98
N TYR A 92 -3.03 -8.45 -10.05
CA TYR A 92 -3.26 -7.03 -10.25
C TYR A 92 -2.64 -6.20 -9.11
N ALA A 93 -2.88 -6.56 -7.85
CA ALA A 93 -2.31 -5.87 -6.69
C ALA A 93 -0.78 -5.86 -6.76
N GLY A 94 -0.16 -6.98 -7.13
CA GLY A 94 1.29 -7.08 -7.32
C GLY A 94 1.79 -6.16 -8.44
N LEU A 95 1.19 -6.22 -9.62
CA LEU A 95 1.57 -5.39 -10.77
C LEU A 95 1.34 -3.90 -10.51
N ASN A 96 0.22 -3.52 -9.89
CA ASN A 96 -0.08 -2.14 -9.54
C ASN A 96 0.95 -1.59 -8.55
N LEU A 97 1.28 -2.34 -7.49
CA LEU A 97 2.29 -1.92 -6.52
C LEU A 97 3.70 -1.86 -7.11
N LEU A 98 4.04 -2.71 -8.08
CA LEU A 98 5.31 -2.58 -8.82
C LEU A 98 5.33 -1.35 -9.73
N GLY A 99 4.20 -1.06 -10.40
CA GLY A 99 4.04 0.17 -11.17
C GLY A 99 4.19 1.41 -10.29
N ILE A 100 3.55 1.41 -9.12
CA ILE A 100 3.72 2.44 -8.08
C ILE A 100 5.18 2.53 -7.62
N ALA A 101 5.82 1.40 -7.32
CA ALA A 101 7.20 1.37 -6.86
C ALA A 101 8.12 2.08 -7.86
N LEU A 102 7.97 1.80 -9.16
CA LEU A 102 8.86 2.34 -10.19
C LEU A 102 8.45 3.75 -10.65
N PHE A 103 7.17 3.97 -10.94
CA PHE A 103 6.71 5.18 -11.65
C PHE A 103 6.14 6.24 -10.72
N GLN A 104 5.54 5.89 -9.58
CA GLN A 104 5.07 6.90 -8.62
C GLN A 104 6.23 7.53 -7.85
N ASN A 105 7.30 6.76 -7.64
CA ASN A 105 8.46 7.19 -6.86
C ASN A 105 9.59 7.73 -7.73
N SER A 106 9.29 8.08 -8.98
CA SER A 106 10.22 8.65 -9.94
C SER A 106 9.59 9.82 -10.67
N ALA A 107 10.35 10.88 -10.92
CA ALA A 107 9.91 12.03 -11.72
C ALA A 107 11.07 12.63 -12.49
N ILE A 108 10.77 13.28 -13.61
CA ILE A 108 11.72 14.16 -14.31
C ILE A 108 11.43 15.58 -13.83
N THR A 109 12.33 16.11 -13.02
CA THR A 109 12.23 17.46 -12.44
C THR A 109 13.04 18.45 -13.25
N SER A 110 12.61 19.71 -13.30
CA SER A 110 13.33 20.78 -14.00
C SER A 110 14.70 21.08 -13.41
N SER A 111 14.85 20.93 -12.10
CA SER A 111 16.08 21.28 -11.35
C SER A 111 17.06 20.13 -11.19
N HIS A 112 16.58 18.88 -11.10
CA HIS A 112 17.41 17.73 -10.75
C HIS A 112 17.42 16.59 -11.77
N GLY A 113 16.76 16.79 -12.93
CA GLY A 113 16.58 15.74 -13.93
C GLY A 113 15.75 14.59 -13.37
N LEU A 114 16.09 13.35 -13.73
CA LEU A 114 15.49 12.15 -13.17
C LEU A 114 15.85 12.02 -11.68
N VAL A 115 14.83 11.98 -10.85
CA VAL A 115 14.93 11.72 -9.41
C VAL A 115 14.13 10.47 -9.06
N ILE A 116 14.67 9.59 -8.22
CA ILE A 116 14.06 8.35 -7.76
C ILE A 116 14.15 8.24 -6.24
N ILE A 117 13.01 8.00 -5.58
CA ILE A 117 12.91 7.75 -4.15
C ILE A 117 13.20 6.28 -3.87
N ILE A 118 14.48 5.90 -3.82
CA ILE A 118 14.95 4.51 -3.74
C ILE A 118 14.28 3.74 -2.59
N GLY A 119 14.17 4.34 -1.40
CA GLY A 119 13.53 3.72 -0.24
C GLY A 119 12.11 3.25 -0.57
N ASN A 120 11.29 4.12 -1.15
CA ASN A 120 9.91 3.77 -1.52
C ASN A 120 9.86 2.71 -2.64
N VAL A 121 10.75 2.77 -3.63
CA VAL A 121 10.85 1.76 -4.70
C VAL A 121 11.05 0.38 -4.08
N ILE A 122 11.99 0.25 -3.14
CA ILE A 122 12.28 -1.03 -2.47
C ILE A 122 11.07 -1.47 -1.64
N LEU A 123 10.50 -0.56 -0.84
CA LEU A 123 9.41 -0.88 0.07
C LEU A 123 8.13 -1.32 -0.66
N PHE A 124 7.67 -0.55 -1.64
CA PHE A 124 6.53 -0.95 -2.48
C PHE A 124 6.87 -2.17 -3.33
N GLY A 125 8.11 -2.28 -3.81
CA GLY A 125 8.60 -3.42 -4.58
C GLY A 125 8.49 -4.73 -3.80
N VAL A 126 8.91 -4.75 -2.55
CA VAL A 126 8.81 -5.93 -1.67
C VAL A 126 7.35 -6.35 -1.47
N ILE A 127 6.44 -5.40 -1.25
CA ILE A 127 5.00 -5.71 -1.11
C ILE A 127 4.44 -6.24 -2.44
N GLY A 128 4.76 -5.59 -3.55
CA GLY A 128 4.33 -5.98 -4.90
C GLY A 128 4.79 -7.38 -5.29
N ILE A 129 6.06 -7.70 -5.06
CA ILE A 129 6.61 -9.06 -5.28
C ILE A 129 5.88 -10.07 -4.38
N THR A 130 5.59 -9.73 -3.13
CA THR A 130 4.89 -10.64 -2.22
C THR A 130 3.45 -10.91 -2.70
N TRP A 131 2.76 -9.92 -3.26
CA TRP A 131 1.47 -10.10 -3.91
C TRP A 131 1.55 -10.95 -5.19
N LEU A 132 2.61 -10.80 -6.00
CA LEU A 132 2.84 -11.69 -7.14
C LEU A 132 3.06 -13.14 -6.71
N VAL A 133 3.82 -13.36 -5.63
CA VAL A 133 3.97 -14.70 -5.04
C VAL A 133 2.64 -15.23 -4.54
N GLU A 134 1.79 -14.40 -3.94
CA GLU A 134 0.42 -14.75 -3.54
C GLU A 134 -0.45 -15.14 -4.75
N ALA A 135 -0.30 -14.47 -5.90
CA ALA A 135 -1.00 -14.83 -7.13
C ALA A 135 -0.60 -16.22 -7.65
N LEU A 136 0.70 -16.53 -7.59
CA LEU A 136 1.25 -17.82 -8.05
C LEU A 136 0.97 -18.96 -7.07
N LYS A 137 1.04 -18.68 -5.77
CA LYS A 137 0.85 -19.65 -4.68
C LYS A 137 -0.09 -19.05 -3.63
N PRO A 138 -1.40 -19.02 -3.92
CA PRO A 138 -2.40 -18.45 -3.00
C PRO A 138 -2.33 -19.11 -1.64
N ARG A 139 -2.24 -18.30 -0.58
CA ARG A 139 -2.27 -18.77 0.82
C ARG A 139 -3.40 -18.14 1.61
N SER A 140 -3.83 -16.95 1.20
CA SER A 140 -4.98 -16.28 1.77
C SER A 140 -6.24 -17.06 1.40
N ASP A 141 -7.24 -17.02 2.26
CA ASP A 141 -8.58 -17.49 1.93
C ASP A 141 -9.59 -16.37 2.17
N PHE A 142 -10.20 -15.93 1.08
CA PHE A 142 -11.17 -14.85 1.02
C PHE A 142 -12.64 -15.35 1.03
N SER A 143 -12.85 -16.64 1.34
CA SER A 143 -14.15 -17.31 1.26
C SER A 143 -15.04 -17.23 2.50
N ALA A 144 -14.55 -16.66 3.62
CA ALA A 144 -15.32 -16.58 4.86
C ALA A 144 -16.67 -15.86 4.68
N ARG A 145 -17.78 -16.54 4.97
CA ARG A 145 -19.14 -15.99 4.91
C ARG A 145 -19.94 -16.37 6.18
N PRO A 146 -20.76 -15.45 6.74
CA PRO A 146 -20.91 -14.03 6.37
C PRO A 146 -19.61 -13.24 6.59
N LEU A 147 -19.51 -12.03 6.04
CA LEU A 147 -18.30 -11.22 6.23
C LEU A 147 -18.05 -10.96 7.73
N PRO A 148 -16.80 -11.05 8.20
CA PRO A 148 -16.48 -10.81 9.61
C PRO A 148 -16.88 -9.40 10.05
N HIS A 149 -17.31 -9.22 11.31
CA HIS A 149 -17.83 -7.93 11.81
C HIS A 149 -16.89 -6.72 11.58
N ARG A 150 -15.57 -6.92 11.62
CA ARG A 150 -14.60 -5.86 11.31
C ARG A 150 -14.75 -5.28 9.89
N ALA A 151 -15.36 -5.99 8.96
CA ALA A 151 -15.64 -5.50 7.61
C ALA A 151 -16.47 -4.20 7.63
N TRP A 152 -17.36 -4.03 8.60
CA TRP A 152 -18.16 -2.82 8.77
C TRP A 152 -17.34 -1.55 9.01
N ILE A 153 -16.14 -1.68 9.57
CA ILE A 153 -15.23 -0.55 9.81
C ILE A 153 -14.19 -0.44 8.69
N ILE A 154 -13.65 -1.58 8.25
CA ILE A 154 -12.56 -1.59 7.28
C ILE A 154 -13.04 -1.22 5.87
N LEU A 155 -14.23 -1.66 5.44
CA LEU A 155 -14.75 -1.34 4.10
C LEU A 155 -14.96 0.17 3.90
N PRO A 156 -15.58 0.93 4.82
CA PRO A 156 -15.66 2.39 4.70
C PRO A 156 -14.30 3.08 4.58
N LEU A 157 -13.30 2.63 5.35
CA LEU A 157 -11.94 3.19 5.26
C LEU A 157 -11.29 2.90 3.90
N MET A 158 -11.44 1.67 3.40
CA MET A 158 -10.98 1.30 2.06
C MET A 158 -11.67 2.16 0.98
N LEU A 159 -12.99 2.33 1.09
CA LEU A 159 -13.77 3.14 0.15
C LEU A 159 -13.37 4.61 0.20
N LEU A 160 -13.10 5.16 1.38
CA LEU A 160 -12.65 6.55 1.53
C LEU A 160 -11.30 6.79 0.85
N ALA A 161 -10.32 5.91 1.11
CA ALA A 161 -9.01 5.98 0.44
C ALA A 161 -9.13 5.81 -1.07
N PHE A 162 -9.96 4.87 -1.51
CA PHE A 162 -10.18 4.61 -2.92
C PHE A 162 -10.92 5.75 -3.64
N TRP A 163 -11.87 6.40 -2.98
CA TRP A 163 -12.58 7.56 -3.52
C TRP A 163 -11.63 8.76 -3.64
N MET A 164 -10.91 9.10 -2.57
CA MET A 164 -10.05 10.29 -2.49
C MET A 164 -10.76 11.56 -3.01
N PRO A 165 -11.84 12.03 -2.36
CA PRO A 165 -12.64 13.19 -2.80
C PRO A 165 -11.90 14.51 -2.57
N ILE A 166 -10.74 14.69 -3.20
CA ILE A 166 -9.88 15.88 -3.09
C ILE A 166 -9.77 16.54 -4.45
N GLN A 167 -9.91 17.86 -4.49
CA GLN A 167 -9.66 18.65 -5.68
C GLN A 167 -8.16 19.05 -5.76
N PRO A 168 -7.48 18.86 -6.90
CA PRO A 168 -6.13 19.35 -7.08
C PRO A 168 -6.21 20.85 -7.41
N ASN A 169 -5.92 21.69 -6.42
CA ASN A 169 -5.89 23.17 -6.48
C ASN A 169 -7.26 23.87 -6.34
N PRO A 170 -7.62 24.33 -5.13
CA PRO A 170 -6.95 24.09 -3.84
C PRO A 170 -7.20 22.65 -3.32
N MET A 171 -6.28 22.12 -2.50
CA MET A 171 -6.30 20.76 -1.92
C MET A 171 -7.42 20.58 -0.88
N LEU A 172 -8.66 20.79 -1.29
CA LEU A 172 -9.87 20.80 -0.47
C LEU A 172 -10.72 19.56 -0.72
N LEU A 173 -11.53 19.24 0.28
CA LEU A 173 -12.55 18.20 0.17
C LEU A 173 -13.60 18.62 -0.87
N ASN A 174 -13.79 17.79 -1.89
CA ASN A 174 -14.83 17.92 -2.89
C ASN A 174 -15.52 16.56 -3.03
N PRO A 175 -16.69 16.34 -2.42
CA PRO A 175 -17.40 15.06 -2.46
C PRO A 175 -18.16 14.84 -3.78
N ASP A 176 -17.64 15.28 -4.93
CA ASP A 176 -18.20 14.97 -6.23
C ASP A 176 -18.09 13.45 -6.50
N PRO A 177 -19.21 12.73 -6.73
CA PRO A 177 -19.18 11.31 -7.05
C PRO A 177 -18.32 10.96 -8.27
N LYS A 178 -18.14 11.90 -9.22
CA LYS A 178 -17.30 11.67 -10.41
C LYS A 178 -15.84 11.40 -10.03
N LEU A 179 -15.34 12.03 -8.96
CA LEU A 179 -13.96 11.86 -8.48
C LEU A 179 -13.66 10.41 -8.11
N PHE A 180 -14.68 9.62 -7.77
CA PHE A 180 -14.52 8.20 -7.54
C PHE A 180 -13.85 7.47 -8.73
N PHE A 181 -14.11 7.92 -9.96
CA PHE A 181 -13.63 7.26 -11.17
C PHE A 181 -12.51 8.00 -11.91
N ILE A 182 -12.33 9.30 -11.70
CA ILE A 182 -11.46 10.10 -12.59
C ILE A 182 -10.14 10.53 -11.96
N ASN A 183 -9.99 10.45 -10.63
CA ASN A 183 -8.75 10.87 -9.97
C ASN A 183 -7.69 9.76 -9.95
N GLU A 184 -6.49 10.15 -9.52
CA GLU A 184 -5.27 9.36 -9.54
C GLU A 184 -5.19 8.27 -8.45
N ALA A 185 -6.15 8.17 -7.52
CA ALA A 185 -6.04 7.29 -6.34
C ALA A 185 -5.76 5.81 -6.69
N GLY A 186 -6.19 5.34 -7.86
CA GLY A 186 -5.93 4.00 -8.39
C GLY A 186 -4.45 3.70 -8.70
N LEU A 187 -3.63 4.75 -8.79
CA LEU A 187 -2.20 4.74 -9.07
C LEU A 187 -1.38 5.31 -7.91
N THR A 188 -2.03 5.65 -6.80
CA THR A 188 -1.38 6.22 -5.63
C THR A 188 -1.20 5.14 -4.56
N GLY A 189 0.04 4.80 -4.24
CA GLY A 189 0.37 3.73 -3.28
C GLY A 189 -0.25 3.90 -1.91
N CYS A 190 -0.30 5.12 -1.37
CA CYS A 190 -0.94 5.38 -0.09
C CYS A 190 -2.48 5.22 -0.11
N MET A 191 -3.10 5.25 -1.30
CA MET A 191 -4.55 5.06 -1.48
C MET A 191 -4.90 3.62 -1.86
N MET A 192 -4.05 2.93 -2.62
CA MET A 192 -4.28 1.53 -2.99
C MET A 192 -3.85 0.52 -1.93
N LEU A 193 -2.77 0.80 -1.19
CA LEU A 193 -2.31 -0.07 -0.12
C LEU A 193 -3.36 -0.31 0.99
N PRO A 194 -4.17 0.67 1.47
CA PRO A 194 -5.26 0.37 2.40
C PRO A 194 -6.35 -0.51 1.79
N VAL A 195 -6.62 -0.44 0.48
CA VAL A 195 -7.58 -1.33 -0.20
C VAL A 195 -7.09 -2.78 -0.14
N TYR A 196 -5.84 -3.02 -0.55
CA TYR A 196 -5.26 -4.36 -0.56
C TYR A 196 -5.07 -4.92 0.86
N THR A 197 -4.54 -4.10 1.76
CA THR A 197 -4.28 -4.50 3.16
C THR A 197 -5.58 -4.66 3.93
N GLY A 198 -6.60 -3.84 3.65
CA GLY A 198 -7.91 -3.91 4.26
C GLY A 198 -8.59 -5.26 4.02
N LEU A 199 -8.46 -5.82 2.81
CA LEU A 199 -8.93 -7.17 2.52
C LEU A 199 -8.20 -8.22 3.37
N LEU A 200 -6.87 -8.14 3.48
CA LEU A 200 -6.11 -9.07 4.34
C LEU A 200 -6.56 -8.97 5.81
N VAL A 201 -6.83 -7.76 6.30
CA VAL A 201 -7.37 -7.53 7.65
C VAL A 201 -8.76 -8.15 7.79
N ILE A 202 -9.66 -7.91 6.83
CA ILE A 202 -11.03 -8.44 6.84
C ILE A 202 -11.04 -9.97 6.89
N PHE A 203 -10.06 -10.65 6.28
CA PHE A 203 -10.03 -12.11 6.18
C PHE A 203 -9.04 -12.81 7.13
N TYR A 204 -8.40 -12.09 8.05
CA TYR A 204 -7.58 -12.69 9.12
C TYR A 204 -8.40 -13.64 10.04
N PRO A 205 -7.96 -14.83 10.45
CA PRO A 205 -6.59 -15.36 10.40
C PRO A 205 -6.25 -16.10 9.11
N ASN A 206 -7.18 -16.18 8.16
CA ASN A 206 -7.03 -16.99 6.95
C ASN A 206 -6.24 -16.27 5.84
N ALA A 207 -5.91 -14.99 6.01
CA ALA A 207 -5.09 -14.23 5.08
C ALA A 207 -3.58 -14.56 5.23
N ASN A 208 -2.81 -14.41 4.14
CA ASN A 208 -1.35 -14.61 4.17
C ASN A 208 -0.69 -13.66 5.19
N ARG A 209 -0.15 -14.25 6.25
CA ARG A 209 0.41 -13.52 7.38
C ARG A 209 1.67 -12.74 7.05
N LEU A 210 2.51 -13.25 6.15
CA LEU A 210 3.70 -12.54 5.66
C LEU A 210 3.28 -11.24 4.98
N LEU A 211 2.31 -11.36 4.06
CA LEU A 211 1.79 -10.22 3.32
C LEU A 211 1.08 -9.22 4.24
N LEU A 212 0.27 -9.70 5.19
CA LEU A 212 -0.38 -8.87 6.21
C LEU A 212 0.66 -8.08 7.04
N ARG A 213 1.78 -8.73 7.43
CA ARG A 213 2.84 -8.07 8.21
C ARG A 213 3.59 -7.03 7.39
N LEU A 214 4.02 -7.39 6.18
CA LEU A 214 4.80 -6.50 5.31
C LEU A 214 3.96 -5.27 4.92
N SER A 215 2.75 -5.49 4.41
CA SER A 215 1.84 -4.40 4.05
C SER A 215 1.47 -3.55 5.26
N GLY A 216 1.21 -4.17 6.42
CA GLY A 216 0.90 -3.46 7.66
C GLY A 216 2.06 -2.63 8.19
N PHE A 217 3.28 -3.16 8.24
CA PHE A 217 4.41 -2.41 8.81
C PHE A 217 4.89 -1.31 7.86
N ILE A 218 5.08 -1.62 6.58
CA ILE A 218 5.53 -0.66 5.58
C ILE A 218 4.45 0.41 5.36
N GLY A 219 3.18 0.01 5.27
CA GLY A 219 2.06 0.94 5.15
C GLY A 219 1.96 1.89 6.34
N LEU A 220 2.25 1.41 7.56
CA LEU A 220 2.28 2.26 8.76
C LEU A 220 3.40 3.30 8.69
N LEU A 221 4.61 2.92 8.26
CA LEU A 221 5.71 3.87 8.08
C LEU A 221 5.36 4.95 7.05
N ILE A 222 4.85 4.54 5.88
CA ILE A 222 4.44 5.46 4.81
C ILE A 222 3.32 6.39 5.31
N ALA A 223 2.35 5.87 6.06
CA ALA A 223 1.28 6.69 6.63
C ALA A 223 1.84 7.73 7.60
N LEU A 224 2.75 7.34 8.49
CA LEU A 224 3.35 8.26 9.47
C LEU A 224 4.09 9.42 8.77
N PHE A 225 4.87 9.14 7.73
CA PHE A 225 5.54 10.19 6.96
C PHE A 225 4.55 11.13 6.27
N ASN A 226 3.48 10.60 5.67
CA ASN A 226 2.45 11.43 5.03
C ASN A 226 1.65 12.26 6.04
N LEU A 227 1.30 11.69 7.20
CA LEU A 227 0.60 12.42 8.27
C LEU A 227 1.47 13.54 8.83
N LEU A 228 2.76 13.26 9.09
CA LEU A 228 3.73 14.29 9.50
C LEU A 228 3.83 15.39 8.44
N THR A 229 3.91 15.03 7.17
CA THR A 229 4.02 15.99 6.07
C THR A 229 2.77 16.87 5.97
N HIS A 230 1.58 16.29 5.96
CA HIS A 230 0.35 17.04 5.68
C HIS A 230 -0.28 17.74 6.90
N PHE A 231 -0.04 17.24 8.12
CA PHE A 231 -0.54 17.90 9.33
C PHE A 231 0.48 18.84 9.98
N VAL A 232 1.77 18.59 9.84
CA VAL A 232 2.82 19.37 10.53
C VAL A 232 3.62 20.22 9.55
N MET A 233 4.16 19.64 8.48
CA MET A 233 5.06 20.38 7.58
C MET A 233 4.31 21.28 6.58
N ILE A 234 3.15 20.85 6.09
CA ILE A 234 2.33 21.59 5.11
C ILE A 234 0.86 21.60 5.58
N PRO A 235 0.52 22.34 6.66
CA PRO A 235 -0.83 22.32 7.25
C PRO A 235 -1.94 22.75 6.27
N ALA A 236 -1.61 23.51 5.22
CA ALA A 236 -2.52 23.86 4.15
C ALA A 236 -3.13 22.62 3.44
N ASN A 237 -2.45 21.48 3.48
CA ASN A 237 -2.90 20.21 2.91
C ASN A 237 -3.62 19.34 3.95
N PHE A 238 -4.27 19.94 4.95
CA PHE A 238 -4.94 19.22 6.05
C PHE A 238 -5.85 18.08 5.58
N TRP A 239 -6.73 18.35 4.60
CA TRP A 239 -7.64 17.33 4.06
C TRP A 239 -6.90 16.17 3.39
N MET A 240 -5.75 16.45 2.77
CA MET A 240 -4.89 15.39 2.24
C MET A 240 -4.32 14.52 3.37
N GLY A 241 -3.98 15.12 4.52
CA GLY A 241 -3.60 14.38 5.72
C GLY A 241 -4.73 13.46 6.22
N VAL A 242 -5.97 13.95 6.22
CA VAL A 242 -7.16 13.13 6.58
C VAL A 242 -7.31 11.92 5.64
N MET A 243 -7.07 12.09 4.34
CA MET A 243 -7.13 10.97 3.38
C MET A 243 -6.05 9.89 3.59
N HIS A 244 -5.02 10.15 4.40
CA HIS A 244 -4.01 9.15 4.77
C HIS A 244 -4.36 8.37 6.05
N LEU A 245 -5.39 8.79 6.80
CA LEU A 245 -5.85 8.07 7.99
C LEU A 245 -6.31 6.62 7.70
N PRO A 246 -6.99 6.31 6.59
CA PRO A 246 -7.30 4.92 6.23
C PRO A 246 -6.05 4.04 6.15
N LEU A 247 -4.98 4.51 5.49
CA LEU A 247 -3.72 3.79 5.44
C LEU A 247 -3.14 3.58 6.84
N PHE A 248 -3.12 4.62 7.67
CA PHE A 248 -2.63 4.53 9.05
C PHE A 248 -3.38 3.47 9.87
N PHE A 249 -4.71 3.57 9.96
CA PHE A 249 -5.50 2.69 10.81
C PHE A 249 -5.52 1.25 10.31
N ILE A 250 -5.70 1.03 9.00
CA ILE A 250 -5.69 -0.32 8.42
C ILE A 250 -4.32 -0.96 8.60
N SER A 251 -3.24 -0.22 8.36
CA SER A 251 -1.87 -0.73 8.50
C SER A 251 -1.51 -1.04 9.95
N LEU A 252 -1.94 -0.20 10.90
CA LEU A 252 -1.76 -0.44 12.33
C LEU A 252 -2.47 -1.73 12.78
N VAL A 253 -3.72 -1.92 12.38
CA VAL A 253 -4.49 -3.15 12.67
C VAL A 253 -3.84 -4.36 12.00
N ALA A 254 -3.46 -4.26 10.73
CA ALA A 254 -2.80 -5.33 9.99
C ALA A 254 -1.51 -5.77 10.67
N PHE A 255 -0.65 -4.83 11.03
CA PHE A 255 0.60 -5.10 11.71
C PHE A 255 0.34 -5.74 13.09
N GLY A 256 -0.57 -5.18 13.89
CA GLY A 256 -0.94 -5.74 15.19
C GLY A 256 -1.47 -7.18 15.11
N LEU A 257 -2.38 -7.46 14.17
CA LEU A 257 -2.88 -8.82 13.91
C LEU A 257 -1.76 -9.77 13.47
N SER A 258 -0.82 -9.28 12.65
CA SER A 258 0.31 -10.09 12.16
C SER A 258 1.29 -10.53 13.27
N LEU A 259 1.28 -9.86 14.43
CA LEU A 259 2.13 -10.19 15.57
C LEU A 259 1.47 -11.19 16.52
N ARG A 260 0.14 -11.33 16.52
CA ARG A 260 -0.58 -12.25 17.41
C ARG A 260 -0.21 -13.70 17.13
N LYS A 261 0.19 -14.48 18.14
CA LYS A 261 0.41 -15.93 17.94
C LYS A 261 -0.93 -16.54 17.50
N THR A 262 -0.92 -17.29 16.40
CA THR A 262 -2.12 -18.04 16.01
C THR A 262 -2.21 -19.18 17.01
N THR A 263 -3.10 -19.07 18.00
CA THR A 263 -3.46 -20.22 18.81
C THR A 263 -4.07 -21.22 17.83
N ALA A 264 -3.37 -22.32 17.57
CA ALA A 264 -3.90 -23.38 16.75
C ALA A 264 -5.25 -23.78 17.36
N GLN A 265 -6.33 -23.59 16.61
CA GLN A 265 -7.61 -24.21 16.95
C GLN A 265 -7.42 -25.71 16.74
N THR A 266 -7.00 -26.40 17.81
CA THR A 266 -7.28 -27.82 17.99
C THR A 266 -8.75 -27.94 18.35
N THR A 267 -9.58 -28.19 17.34
CA THR A 267 -10.87 -28.89 17.44
C THR A 267 -11.13 -29.57 16.13
#